data_AF-A0A6G9AYC7-F1
#
_entry.id   AF-A0A6G9AYC7-F1
#
_cell.length_a   1.000
_cell.length_b   1.000
_cell.length_c   1.000
_cell.angle_alpha   90.00
_cell.angle_beta   90.00
_cell.angle_gamma   90.00
#
_symmetry.space_group_name_H-M   'P 1'
#
loop_
_entity.id
_entity.type
_entity.pdbx_description
1 polymer ?
#
loop_
_entity_poly.entity_id
_entity_poly.type
_entity_poly.pdbx_seq_one_letter_code
_entity_poly.pdbx_strand_id
1 'polypeptide(L)'
;MKHNLLSILIFLCCATATQLLSQRVSAQTASTASASTPGMTLEQLTAIKAIKVANLDKDTYFKSGGFILDRYEERPAYVFAFSDGITRKIYLYKVFTAADTKELGLLAIYKNEKSGDVKSFVIPGASADRKAWDAYIDDLKYVGEKEAGLMPTLTFVLSREMASLLSGGGGKSEEGDGKKKEEYNFCFAPDAPVTLADGSSKAIRDVKMDDVVLGYDAKTKNLTPTRVKKVDAHNGDFTLAGVWLSSVNDLTADNRNALTAPTLLEATANHPVLTATGRKALGEVEAGEILYRYDATTTGVSAYKVVRVEKSVRSVKNVYNLSTESGAYLIGETVVLDK
;
A
#
# COMPACT_ATOMS: atom_id res chain seq x y z
N MET A 1 -38.19 12.67 -56.39
CA MET A 1 -37.34 11.72 -55.63
C MET A 1 -35.89 11.83 -56.10
N LYS A 2 -35.15 12.87 -55.71
CA LYS A 2 -33.73 13.06 -56.06
C LYS A 2 -33.02 13.96 -55.03
N HIS A 3 -33.05 13.62 -53.74
CA HIS A 3 -32.21 14.32 -52.74
C HIS A 3 -32.02 13.48 -51.47
N ASN A 4 -31.54 12.23 -51.62
CA ASN A 4 -31.17 11.44 -50.42
C ASN A 4 -29.92 10.57 -50.59
N LEU A 5 -29.36 10.46 -51.80
CA LEU A 5 -28.13 9.69 -52.02
C LEU A 5 -26.88 10.39 -51.49
N LEU A 6 -26.81 11.72 -51.56
CA LEU A 6 -25.63 12.48 -51.15
C LEU A 6 -25.43 12.47 -49.62
N SER A 7 -26.51 12.62 -48.85
CA SER A 7 -26.45 12.58 -47.38
C SER A 7 -26.12 11.19 -46.84
N ILE A 8 -26.60 10.12 -47.51
CA ILE A 8 -26.27 8.73 -47.13
C ILE A 8 -24.80 8.42 -47.43
N LEU A 9 -24.25 8.90 -48.55
CA LEU A 9 -22.83 8.74 -48.90
C LEU A 9 -21.90 9.49 -47.92
N ILE A 10 -22.28 10.69 -47.47
CA ILE A 10 -21.49 11.46 -46.51
C ILE A 10 -21.47 10.78 -45.13
N PHE A 11 -22.60 10.22 -44.69
CA PHE A 11 -22.66 9.45 -43.44
C PHE A 11 -21.83 8.17 -43.49
N LEU A 12 -21.86 7.44 -44.60
CA LEU A 12 -21.04 6.22 -44.78
C LEU A 12 -19.53 6.53 -44.85
N CYS A 13 -19.15 7.65 -45.47
CA CYS A 13 -17.76 8.12 -45.48
C CYS A 13 -17.28 8.57 -44.09
N CYS A 14 -18.13 9.22 -43.29
CA CYS A 14 -17.77 9.61 -41.92
C CYS A 14 -17.63 8.39 -41.01
N ALA A 15 -18.52 7.40 -41.11
CA ALA A 15 -18.48 6.19 -40.30
C ALA A 15 -17.23 5.34 -40.60
N THR A 16 -16.85 5.20 -41.88
CA THR A 16 -15.64 4.45 -42.28
C THR A 16 -14.35 5.21 -41.92
N ALA A 17 -14.34 6.54 -42.01
CA ALA A 17 -13.20 7.35 -41.55
C ALA A 17 -12.97 7.21 -40.03
N THR A 18 -14.03 7.23 -39.21
CA THR A 18 -13.89 7.04 -37.75
C THR A 18 -13.42 5.64 -37.35
N GLN A 19 -13.79 4.59 -38.10
CA GLN A 19 -13.28 3.24 -37.85
C GLN A 19 -11.81 3.08 -38.27
N LEU A 20 -11.37 3.71 -39.37
CA LEU A 20 -9.97 3.67 -39.81
C LEU A 20 -9.05 4.53 -38.92
N LEU A 21 -9.53 5.65 -38.39
CA LEU A 21 -8.80 6.44 -37.37
C LEU A 21 -8.70 5.70 -36.03
N SER A 22 -9.76 5.00 -35.61
CA SER A 22 -9.74 4.21 -34.36
C SER A 22 -8.79 2.99 -34.45
N GLN A 23 -8.69 2.38 -35.63
CA GLN A 23 -7.73 1.30 -35.90
C GLN A 23 -6.28 1.80 -36.02
N ARG A 24 -6.05 3.00 -36.55
CA ARG A 24 -4.70 3.60 -36.58
C ARG A 24 -4.23 4.13 -35.23
N VAL A 25 -5.13 4.70 -34.41
CA VAL A 25 -4.80 5.05 -33.02
C VAL A 25 -4.47 3.78 -32.23
N SER A 26 -5.24 2.69 -32.39
CA SER A 26 -4.90 1.41 -31.75
C SER A 26 -3.61 0.76 -32.26
N ALA A 27 -3.22 1.01 -33.52
CA ALA A 27 -1.97 0.51 -34.09
C ALA A 27 -0.73 1.37 -33.75
N GLN A 28 -0.91 2.65 -33.45
CA GLN A 28 0.17 3.53 -32.95
C GLN A 28 0.41 3.41 -31.44
N THR A 29 -0.58 2.98 -30.66
CA THR A 29 -0.37 2.61 -29.24
C THR A 29 0.25 1.22 -29.09
N ALA A 30 0.29 0.41 -30.15
CA ALA A 30 0.92 -0.92 -30.15
C ALA A 30 2.42 -0.92 -30.51
N SER A 31 3.02 0.23 -30.85
CA SER A 31 4.44 0.35 -31.23
C SER A 31 5.30 1.14 -30.23
N THR A 32 4.75 1.43 -29.04
CA THR A 32 5.54 1.78 -27.85
C THR A 32 5.23 0.82 -26.70
N ALA A 33 5.19 -0.49 -27.02
CA ALA A 33 5.75 -1.43 -26.08
C ALA A 33 7.22 -1.04 -25.93
N SER A 34 7.51 -0.19 -24.93
CA SER A 34 8.80 -0.25 -24.25
C SER A 34 9.07 -1.74 -24.11
N ALA A 35 10.14 -2.24 -24.72
CA ALA A 35 10.57 -3.61 -24.54
C ALA A 35 10.64 -3.82 -23.03
N SER A 36 9.59 -4.40 -22.45
CA SER A 36 9.49 -4.61 -21.04
C SER A 36 10.58 -5.62 -20.79
N THR A 37 11.62 -5.18 -20.09
CA THR A 37 12.62 -6.09 -19.57
C THR A 37 11.83 -7.23 -18.94
N PRO A 38 12.06 -8.50 -19.33
CA PRO A 38 11.32 -9.63 -18.80
C PRO A 38 11.25 -9.54 -17.27
N GLY A 39 10.20 -10.08 -16.66
CA GLY A 39 10.24 -10.37 -15.23
C GLY A 39 11.35 -11.38 -14.93
N MET A 40 11.30 -12.02 -13.76
CA MET A 40 12.35 -12.97 -13.36
C MET A 40 12.63 -14.04 -14.45
N THR A 41 13.90 -14.21 -14.84
CA THR A 41 14.34 -15.31 -15.72
C THR A 41 14.64 -16.59 -14.92
N LEU A 42 14.78 -17.73 -15.59
CA LEU A 42 15.13 -19.01 -14.94
C LEU A 42 16.52 -18.95 -14.25
N GLU A 43 17.48 -18.27 -14.89
CA GLU A 43 18.83 -18.11 -14.35
C GLU A 43 18.79 -17.25 -13.07
N GLN A 44 18.01 -16.16 -13.10
CA GLN A 44 17.80 -15.32 -11.92
C GLN A 44 17.13 -16.10 -10.80
N LEU A 45 16.07 -16.88 -11.09
CA LEU A 45 15.41 -17.73 -10.11
C LEU A 45 16.39 -18.69 -9.44
N THR A 46 17.21 -19.37 -10.25
CA THR A 46 18.22 -20.32 -9.76
C THR A 46 19.26 -19.62 -8.88
N ALA A 47 19.72 -18.43 -9.28
CA ALA A 47 20.65 -17.63 -8.51
C ALA A 47 20.06 -17.16 -7.18
N ILE A 48 18.83 -16.65 -7.18
CA ILE A 48 18.12 -16.19 -5.97
C ILE A 48 17.92 -17.36 -4.99
N LYS A 49 17.50 -18.52 -5.49
CA LYS A 49 17.28 -19.72 -4.66
C LYS A 49 18.56 -20.20 -3.96
N ALA A 50 19.72 -19.99 -4.59
CA ALA A 50 21.03 -20.37 -4.04
C ALA A 50 21.55 -19.38 -2.97
N ILE A 51 20.90 -18.22 -2.78
CA ILE A 51 21.30 -17.25 -1.77
C ILE A 51 21.08 -17.84 -0.37
N LYS A 52 22.14 -17.82 0.44
CA LYS A 52 22.10 -18.19 1.84
C LYS A 52 21.98 -16.94 2.71
N VAL A 53 21.00 -16.94 3.60
CA VAL A 53 20.86 -15.91 4.64
C VAL A 53 21.58 -16.41 5.89
N ALA A 54 22.50 -15.62 6.43
CA ALA A 54 23.32 -16.04 7.57
C ALA A 54 22.48 -16.13 8.85
N ASN A 55 21.62 -15.14 9.10
CA ASN A 55 20.75 -15.08 10.26
C ASN A 55 19.32 -14.71 9.84
N LEU A 56 18.46 -15.72 9.66
CA LEU A 56 17.08 -15.51 9.22
C LEU A 56 16.25 -14.63 10.17
N ASP A 57 16.56 -14.63 11.47
CA ASP A 57 15.83 -13.82 12.46
C ASP A 57 16.29 -12.34 12.50
N LYS A 58 17.50 -12.02 12.00
CA LYS A 58 18.08 -10.66 12.07
C LYS A 58 18.33 -10.00 10.72
N ASP A 59 18.62 -10.78 9.69
CA ASP A 59 18.99 -10.28 8.37
C ASP A 59 17.71 -9.97 7.59
N THR A 60 17.15 -8.78 7.84
CA THR A 60 15.93 -8.31 7.20
C THR A 60 16.20 -7.63 5.86
N TYR A 61 17.39 -7.04 5.66
CA TYR A 61 17.76 -6.40 4.41
C TYR A 61 19.22 -6.72 4.07
N PHE A 62 19.48 -7.29 2.89
CA PHE A 62 20.84 -7.47 2.42
C PHE A 62 20.93 -7.62 0.90
N LYS A 63 22.11 -7.34 0.36
CA LYS A 63 22.42 -7.45 -1.07
C LYS A 63 23.31 -8.65 -1.31
N SER A 64 22.95 -9.53 -2.25
CA SER A 64 23.74 -10.71 -2.60
C SER A 64 23.49 -11.13 -4.04
N GLY A 65 24.55 -11.51 -4.76
CA GLY A 65 24.45 -12.07 -6.12
C GLY A 65 23.80 -11.16 -7.16
N GLY A 66 23.85 -9.83 -6.97
CA GLY A 66 23.16 -8.88 -7.86
C GLY A 66 21.69 -8.65 -7.52
N PHE A 67 21.22 -9.18 -6.39
CA PHE A 67 19.85 -9.02 -5.89
C PHE A 67 19.84 -8.32 -4.53
N ILE A 68 18.71 -7.71 -4.20
CA ILE A 68 18.37 -7.18 -2.89
C ILE A 68 17.26 -8.07 -2.34
N LEU A 69 17.47 -8.59 -1.14
CA LEU A 69 16.45 -9.29 -0.37
C LEU A 69 16.03 -8.38 0.76
N ASP A 70 14.76 -8.01 0.75
CA ASP A 70 14.13 -7.13 1.74
C ASP A 70 12.99 -7.87 2.42
N ARG A 71 12.96 -7.90 3.75
CA ARG A 71 11.99 -8.66 4.54
C ARG A 71 10.60 -8.15 4.16
N TYR A 72 9.73 -9.06 3.76
CA TYR A 72 8.39 -8.70 3.30
C TYR A 72 7.64 -7.95 4.41
N GLU A 73 7.44 -6.65 4.20
CA GLU A 73 6.81 -5.73 5.16
C GLU A 73 7.51 -5.71 6.54
N GLU A 74 8.82 -5.97 6.59
CA GLU A 74 9.62 -6.14 7.82
C GLU A 74 9.20 -7.30 8.75
N ARG A 75 8.11 -8.01 8.40
CA ARG A 75 7.43 -8.98 9.26
C ARG A 75 8.37 -10.05 9.85
N PRO A 76 8.12 -10.48 11.11
CA PRO A 76 8.81 -11.63 11.67
C PRO A 76 8.46 -12.92 10.90
N ALA A 77 9.17 -14.00 11.20
CA ALA A 77 8.80 -15.32 10.70
C ALA A 77 7.36 -15.68 11.06
N TYR A 78 6.70 -16.35 10.12
CA TYR A 78 5.46 -17.06 10.37
C TYR A 78 5.82 -18.32 11.14
N VAL A 79 5.39 -18.41 12.39
CA VAL A 79 5.72 -19.53 13.28
C VAL A 79 4.54 -20.48 13.32
N PHE A 80 4.81 -21.75 13.04
CA PHE A 80 3.82 -22.82 13.05
C PHE A 80 4.19 -23.86 14.10
N ALA A 81 3.31 -24.01 15.09
CA ALA A 81 3.38 -25.09 16.08
C ALA A 81 2.29 -26.12 15.75
N PHE A 82 2.66 -27.14 14.97
CA PHE A 82 1.74 -28.25 14.68
C PHE A 82 1.60 -29.17 15.90
N SER A 83 0.56 -29.99 15.89
CA SER A 83 0.31 -31.02 16.91
C SER A 83 1.39 -32.11 16.99
N ASP A 84 2.26 -32.19 15.99
CA ASP A 84 3.45 -33.06 15.97
C ASP A 84 4.59 -32.54 16.86
N GLY A 85 4.43 -31.37 17.48
CA GLY A 85 5.42 -30.74 18.36
C GLY A 85 6.63 -30.17 17.64
N ILE A 86 6.62 -30.11 16.30
CA ILE A 86 7.73 -29.59 15.50
C ILE A 86 7.41 -28.15 15.07
N THR A 87 8.19 -27.21 15.60
CA THR A 87 8.11 -25.81 15.19
C THR A 87 8.69 -25.63 13.79
N ARG A 88 7.91 -24.99 12.92
CA ARG A 88 8.30 -24.64 11.56
C ARG A 88 8.18 -23.14 11.38
N LYS A 89 9.12 -22.55 10.64
CA LYS A 89 9.12 -21.11 10.36
C LYS A 89 9.13 -20.86 8.87
N ILE A 90 8.39 -19.85 8.42
CA ILE A 90 8.53 -19.30 7.08
C ILE A 90 8.94 -17.84 7.17
N TYR A 91 9.98 -17.49 6.43
CA TYR A 91 10.50 -16.15 6.27
C TYR A 91 10.21 -15.69 4.84
N LEU A 92 9.57 -14.54 4.66
CA LEU A 92 9.31 -13.98 3.34
C LEU A 92 10.24 -12.81 3.06
N TYR A 93 10.77 -12.74 1.85
CA TYR A 93 11.53 -11.60 1.34
C TYR A 93 10.95 -11.15 0.01
N LYS A 94 10.84 -9.84 -0.21
CA LYS A 94 10.75 -9.26 -1.55
C LYS A 94 12.13 -9.34 -2.20
N VAL A 95 12.14 -9.69 -3.48
CA VAL A 95 13.37 -9.79 -4.26
C VAL A 95 13.40 -8.65 -5.26
N PHE A 96 14.46 -7.85 -5.22
CA PHE A 96 14.72 -6.81 -6.21
C PHE A 96 16.04 -7.06 -6.93
N THR A 97 16.16 -6.55 -8.14
CA THR A 97 17.47 -6.38 -8.79
C THR A 97 18.27 -5.30 -8.07
N ALA A 98 19.58 -5.51 -7.91
CA ALA A 98 20.44 -4.53 -7.25
C ALA A 98 20.77 -3.31 -8.13
N ALA A 99 20.67 -3.46 -9.45
CA ALA A 99 21.03 -2.41 -10.41
C ALA A 99 19.97 -1.31 -10.51
N ASP A 100 18.70 -1.68 -10.58
CA ASP A 100 17.57 -0.80 -10.88
C ASP A 100 16.40 -0.95 -9.88
N THR A 101 16.57 -1.71 -8.79
CA THR A 101 15.55 -1.90 -7.74
C THR A 101 14.20 -2.42 -8.25
N LYS A 102 14.22 -3.12 -9.38
CA LYS A 102 13.03 -3.71 -9.99
C LYS A 102 12.60 -4.92 -9.18
N GLU A 103 11.33 -4.97 -8.78
CA GLU A 103 10.75 -6.12 -8.07
C GLU A 103 10.64 -7.31 -9.03
N LEU A 104 11.17 -8.46 -8.60
CA LEU A 104 11.17 -9.70 -9.37
C LEU A 104 10.17 -10.74 -8.83
N GLY A 105 9.82 -10.67 -7.55
CA GLY A 105 8.95 -11.63 -6.88
C GLY A 105 9.28 -11.79 -5.40
N LEU A 106 8.98 -12.96 -4.84
CA LEU A 106 9.21 -13.29 -3.44
C LEU A 106 10.19 -14.46 -3.28
N LEU A 107 10.93 -14.45 -2.17
CA LEU A 107 11.70 -15.59 -1.69
C LEU A 107 11.10 -16.03 -0.34
N ALA A 108 10.52 -17.22 -0.31
CA ALA A 108 10.07 -17.89 0.90
C ALA A 108 11.16 -18.85 1.38
N ILE A 109 11.58 -18.69 2.64
CA ILE A 109 12.55 -19.59 3.26
C ILE A 109 11.85 -20.33 4.39
N TYR A 110 11.73 -21.64 4.23
CA TYR A 110 11.23 -22.54 5.25
C TYR A 110 12.37 -23.03 6.13
N LYS A 111 12.15 -23.06 7.44
CA LYS A 111 13.06 -23.65 8.43
C LYS A 111 12.31 -24.63 9.32
N ASN A 112 12.79 -25.86 9.37
CA ASN A 112 12.35 -26.86 10.34
C ASN A 112 13.23 -26.74 11.60
N GLU A 113 12.68 -26.30 12.73
CA GLU A 113 13.48 -26.09 13.95
C GLU A 113 13.95 -27.40 14.60
N LYS A 114 13.35 -28.56 14.24
CA LYS A 114 13.79 -29.86 14.76
C LYS A 114 14.98 -30.43 14.00
N SER A 115 14.94 -30.42 12.66
CA SER A 115 16.05 -30.94 11.85
C SER A 115 17.11 -29.89 11.53
N GLY A 116 16.77 -28.60 11.65
CA GLY A 116 17.62 -27.50 11.19
C GLY A 116 17.60 -27.32 9.67
N ASP A 117 16.80 -28.11 8.94
CA ASP A 117 16.73 -28.03 7.48
C ASP A 117 16.13 -26.70 7.03
N VAL A 118 16.81 -26.08 6.06
CA VAL A 118 16.38 -24.84 5.43
C VAL A 118 16.10 -25.11 3.96
N LYS A 119 14.93 -24.69 3.48
CA LYS A 119 14.51 -24.83 2.08
C LYS A 119 14.05 -23.49 1.53
N SER A 120 14.60 -23.09 0.39
CA SER A 120 14.30 -21.82 -0.28
C SER A 120 13.38 -22.04 -1.48
N PHE A 121 12.33 -21.23 -1.58
CA PHE A 121 11.34 -21.22 -2.65
C PHE A 121 11.23 -19.83 -3.23
N VAL A 122 11.51 -19.71 -4.52
CA VAL A 122 11.39 -18.44 -5.23
C VAL A 122 10.05 -18.43 -5.94
N ILE A 123 9.20 -17.47 -5.58
CA ILE A 123 7.88 -17.26 -6.15
C ILE A 123 8.02 -16.14 -7.17
N PRO A 124 7.93 -16.45 -8.48
CA PRO A 124 8.12 -15.44 -9.50
C PRO A 124 7.01 -14.37 -9.48
N GLY A 125 7.35 -13.14 -9.85
CA GLY A 125 6.35 -12.09 -10.10
C GLY A 125 5.51 -12.36 -11.35
N ALA A 126 4.38 -11.66 -11.49
CA ALA A 126 3.42 -11.88 -12.58
C ALA A 126 4.01 -11.74 -13.99
N SER A 127 5.06 -10.93 -14.16
CA SER A 127 5.74 -10.69 -15.43
C SER A 127 6.90 -11.65 -15.72
N ALA A 128 7.15 -12.64 -14.84
CA ALA A 128 8.25 -13.59 -14.99
C ALA A 128 8.07 -14.54 -16.16
N ASP A 129 9.19 -15.06 -16.66
CA ASP A 129 9.19 -15.99 -17.78
C ASP A 129 8.52 -17.31 -17.41
N ARG A 130 7.87 -17.95 -18.38
CA ARG A 130 7.21 -19.25 -18.18
C ARG A 130 8.13 -20.31 -17.57
N LYS A 131 9.40 -20.34 -17.98
CA LYS A 131 10.39 -21.30 -17.43
C LYS A 131 10.67 -21.08 -15.94
N ALA A 132 10.60 -19.85 -15.45
CA ALA A 132 10.73 -19.55 -14.02
C ALA A 132 9.50 -20.07 -13.26
N TRP A 133 8.30 -19.91 -13.82
CA TRP A 133 7.08 -20.51 -13.27
C TRP A 133 7.10 -22.04 -13.28
N ASP A 134 7.60 -22.66 -14.36
CA ASP A 134 7.76 -24.12 -14.45
C ASP A 134 8.70 -24.63 -13.34
N ALA A 135 9.84 -23.94 -13.12
CA ALA A 135 10.78 -24.28 -12.05
C ALA A 135 10.19 -24.10 -10.65
N TYR A 136 9.37 -23.08 -10.43
CA TYR A 136 8.64 -22.90 -9.17
C TYR A 136 7.67 -24.05 -8.91
N ILE A 137 6.90 -24.47 -9.93
CA ILE A 137 5.98 -25.61 -9.80
C ILE A 137 6.75 -26.91 -9.52
N ASP A 138 7.87 -27.12 -10.20
CA ASP A 138 8.75 -28.27 -9.94
C ASP A 138 9.26 -28.27 -8.49
N ASP A 139 9.60 -27.11 -7.94
CA ASP A 139 10.01 -27.01 -6.54
C ASP A 139 8.90 -27.40 -5.57
N LEU A 140 7.67 -26.92 -5.80
CA LEU A 140 6.51 -27.30 -4.99
C LEU A 140 6.27 -28.82 -5.02
N LYS A 141 6.44 -29.44 -6.18
CA LYS A 141 6.26 -30.89 -6.34
C LYS A 141 7.41 -31.68 -5.71
N TYR A 142 8.64 -31.41 -6.11
CA TYR A 142 9.78 -32.28 -5.80
C TYR A 142 10.46 -31.99 -4.46
N VAL A 143 10.31 -30.76 -3.93
CA VAL A 143 10.81 -30.37 -2.61
C VAL A 143 9.65 -30.27 -1.62
N GLY A 144 8.55 -29.64 -2.02
CA GLY A 144 7.35 -29.44 -1.20
C GLY A 144 6.74 -30.74 -0.66
N GLU A 145 6.53 -31.72 -1.54
CA GLU A 145 5.89 -32.99 -1.15
C GLU A 145 6.77 -33.87 -0.24
N LYS A 146 8.09 -33.65 -0.23
CA LYS A 146 9.04 -34.48 0.54
C LYS A 146 9.27 -33.97 1.96
N GLU A 147 9.05 -32.69 2.22
CA GLU A 147 9.26 -32.08 3.54
C GLU A 147 7.93 -31.97 4.29
N ALA A 148 7.79 -32.74 5.37
CA ALA A 148 6.57 -32.80 6.15
C ALA A 148 6.23 -31.43 6.76
N GLY A 149 5.06 -30.89 6.39
CA GLY A 149 4.57 -29.59 6.88
C GLY A 149 4.97 -28.40 6.03
N LEU A 150 5.84 -28.55 5.02
CA LEU A 150 6.24 -27.45 4.16
C LEU A 150 5.08 -26.91 3.31
N MET A 151 4.41 -27.75 2.54
CA MET A 151 3.29 -27.31 1.69
C MET A 151 2.14 -26.66 2.47
N PRO A 152 1.65 -27.21 3.61
CA PRO A 152 0.59 -26.54 4.36
C PRO A 152 1.04 -25.21 4.97
N THR A 153 2.29 -25.10 5.47
CA THR A 153 2.80 -23.82 5.97
C THR A 153 2.93 -22.79 4.85
N LEU A 154 3.54 -23.14 3.72
CA LEU A 154 3.71 -22.24 2.59
C LEU A 154 2.35 -21.80 2.02
N THR A 155 1.42 -22.74 1.83
CA THR A 155 0.07 -22.45 1.35
C THR A 155 -0.66 -21.51 2.30
N PHE A 156 -0.56 -21.73 3.62
CA PHE A 156 -1.18 -20.85 4.60
C PHE A 156 -0.62 -19.43 4.52
N VAL A 157 0.71 -19.29 4.49
CA VAL A 157 1.37 -17.98 4.36
C VAL A 157 0.87 -17.25 3.11
N LEU A 158 0.89 -17.90 1.95
CA LEU A 158 0.45 -17.28 0.70
C LEU A 158 -1.04 -16.96 0.68
N SER A 159 -1.88 -17.83 1.25
CA SER A 159 -3.32 -17.60 1.38
C SER A 159 -3.60 -16.39 2.28
N ARG A 160 -2.83 -16.24 3.36
CA ARG A 160 -2.95 -15.10 4.28
C ARG A 160 -2.55 -13.80 3.62
N GLU A 161 -1.44 -13.79 2.87
CA GLU A 161 -1.01 -12.59 2.16
C GLU A 161 -1.96 -12.24 1.00
N MET A 162 -2.47 -13.24 0.28
CA MET A 162 -3.52 -13.03 -0.73
C MET A 162 -4.79 -12.45 -0.10
N ALA A 163 -5.21 -12.95 1.06
CA ALA A 163 -6.35 -12.41 1.79
C ALA A 163 -6.11 -10.97 2.27
N SER A 164 -4.89 -10.66 2.74
CA SER A 164 -4.49 -9.29 3.09
C SER A 164 -4.57 -8.36 1.88
N LEU A 165 -4.03 -8.77 0.73
CA LEU A 165 -4.09 -8.03 -0.53
C LEU A 165 -5.53 -7.78 -0.99
N LEU A 166 -6.38 -8.82 -0.99
CA LEU A 166 -7.79 -8.72 -1.38
C LEU A 166 -8.61 -7.84 -0.42
N SER A 167 -8.19 -7.74 0.85
CA SER A 167 -8.83 -6.88 1.85
C SER A 167 -8.34 -5.43 1.80
N GLY A 168 -7.59 -5.04 0.75
CA GLY A 168 -7.06 -3.68 0.60
C GLY A 168 -5.72 -3.44 1.28
N GLY A 169 -4.93 -4.50 1.57
CA GLY A 169 -3.54 -4.40 2.03
C GLY A 169 -3.34 -3.94 3.48
N GLY A 170 -4.36 -4.02 4.34
CA GLY A 170 -4.32 -3.51 5.72
C GLY A 170 -4.48 -4.58 6.82
N GLY A 171 -4.58 -5.86 6.48
CA GLY A 171 -4.86 -6.92 7.45
C GLY A 171 -3.63 -7.40 8.22
N LYS A 172 -3.23 -6.70 9.29
CA LYS A 172 -2.36 -7.31 10.32
C LYS A 172 -3.13 -8.49 10.95
N SER A 173 -2.64 -9.70 10.74
CA SER A 173 -3.11 -10.88 11.48
C SER A 173 -2.28 -11.02 12.75
N GLU A 174 -2.97 -10.96 13.89
CA GLU A 174 -2.42 -11.28 15.20
C GLU A 174 -2.19 -12.79 15.31
N GLU A 175 -0.93 -13.22 15.23
CA GLU A 175 -0.40 -14.34 16.03
C GLU A 175 1.12 -14.44 15.82
N GLY A 176 1.87 -14.26 16.90
CA GLY A 176 3.33 -14.29 16.90
C GLY A 176 3.91 -13.37 17.97
N ASP A 177 3.87 -13.84 19.21
CA ASP A 177 4.46 -13.20 20.38
C ASP A 177 5.92 -12.80 20.12
N GLY A 178 6.17 -11.49 20.16
CA GLY A 178 7.41 -10.89 19.69
C GLY A 178 7.29 -9.37 19.62
N LYS A 179 6.98 -8.76 20.77
CA LYS A 179 6.90 -7.31 20.95
C LYS A 179 8.05 -6.55 20.25
N LYS A 180 7.63 -5.54 19.47
CA LYS A 180 8.30 -4.27 19.12
C LYS A 180 9.22 -4.29 17.89
N LYS A 181 8.68 -3.86 16.75
CA LYS A 181 9.26 -2.76 15.91
C LYS A 181 8.37 -2.26 14.74
N GLU A 182 7.29 -2.95 14.36
CA GLU A 182 6.44 -2.54 13.22
C GLU A 182 5.10 -1.88 13.58
N GLU A 183 4.83 -1.62 14.85
CA GLU A 183 3.60 -0.90 15.26
C GLU A 183 3.72 0.63 15.10
N TYR A 184 4.92 1.13 14.76
CA TYR A 184 5.28 2.55 14.87
C TYR A 184 5.04 3.42 13.62
N ASN A 185 4.43 2.88 12.56
CA ASN A 185 4.52 3.50 11.23
C ASN A 185 3.29 4.30 10.76
N PHE A 186 2.17 4.30 11.50
CA PHE A 186 0.97 5.05 11.14
C PHE A 186 0.61 6.08 12.21
N CYS A 187 1.36 7.17 12.32
CA CYS A 187 1.18 8.09 13.44
C CYS A 187 1.28 9.56 13.05
N PHE A 188 0.75 10.39 13.94
CA PHE A 188 0.73 11.84 13.85
C PHE A 188 1.54 12.49 14.98
N ALA A 189 1.89 13.75 14.79
CA ALA A 189 2.52 14.56 15.83
C ALA A 189 1.59 14.74 17.05
N PRO A 190 2.13 15.01 18.26
CA PRO A 190 1.33 15.14 19.48
C PRO A 190 0.31 16.28 19.45
N ASP A 191 0.63 17.33 18.69
CA ASP A 191 -0.17 18.53 18.45
C ASP A 191 -1.15 18.38 17.28
N ALA A 192 -1.19 17.22 16.61
CA ALA A 192 -2.08 17.00 15.48
C ALA A 192 -3.56 17.19 15.90
N PRO A 193 -4.31 18.07 15.24
CA PRO A 193 -5.67 18.43 15.64
C PRO A 193 -6.68 17.38 15.16
N VAL A 194 -7.27 16.63 16.08
CA VAL A 194 -8.38 15.70 15.82
C VAL A 194 -9.69 16.46 15.81
N THR A 195 -10.54 16.26 14.80
CA THR A 195 -11.88 16.86 14.74
C THR A 195 -12.86 16.04 15.58
N LEU A 196 -13.47 16.65 16.59
CA LEU A 196 -14.50 16.03 17.43
C LEU A 196 -15.86 16.01 16.74
N ALA A 197 -16.81 15.23 17.27
CA ALA A 197 -18.14 15.10 16.69
C ALA A 197 -18.97 16.41 16.66
N ASP A 198 -18.63 17.38 17.51
CA ASP A 198 -19.26 18.71 17.53
C ASP A 198 -18.57 19.72 16.58
N GLY A 199 -17.57 19.28 15.82
CA GLY A 199 -16.77 20.12 14.92
C GLY A 199 -15.63 20.87 15.59
N SER A 200 -15.52 20.82 16.93
CA SER A 200 -14.35 21.37 17.63
C SER A 200 -13.10 20.52 17.40
N SER A 201 -11.94 21.01 17.82
CA SER A 201 -10.67 20.29 17.68
C SER A 201 -9.99 20.02 19.01
N LYS A 202 -9.40 18.84 19.13
CA LYS A 202 -8.59 18.42 20.28
C LYS A 202 -7.26 17.86 19.78
N ALA A 203 -6.14 18.19 20.42
CA ALA A 203 -4.85 17.59 20.09
C ALA A 203 -4.90 16.06 20.30
N ILE A 204 -4.32 15.29 19.38
CA ILE A 204 -4.40 13.82 19.40
C ILE A 204 -3.84 13.21 20.71
N ARG A 205 -2.84 13.85 21.32
CA ARG A 205 -2.27 13.42 22.61
C ARG A 205 -3.27 13.50 23.78
N ASP A 206 -4.29 14.34 23.65
CA ASP A 206 -5.30 14.63 24.68
C ASP A 206 -6.61 13.86 24.42
N VAL A 207 -6.72 13.17 23.28
CA VAL A 207 -7.83 12.24 22.96
C VAL A 207 -7.71 10.98 23.81
N LYS A 208 -8.85 10.49 24.29
CA LYS A 208 -8.94 9.30 25.13
C LYS A 208 -9.77 8.21 24.47
N MET A 209 -9.61 6.99 24.94
CA MET A 209 -10.56 5.91 24.65
C MET A 209 -11.98 6.38 25.02
N ASP A 210 -12.96 5.95 24.23
CA ASP A 210 -14.37 6.32 24.31
C ASP A 210 -14.72 7.76 23.95
N ASP A 211 -13.74 8.64 23.66
CA ASP A 211 -14.03 9.94 23.04
C ASP A 211 -14.75 9.73 21.70
N VAL A 212 -15.67 10.64 21.38
CA VAL A 212 -16.41 10.62 20.12
C VAL A 212 -15.83 11.66 19.18
N VAL A 213 -15.26 11.19 18.07
CA VAL A 213 -14.61 12.01 17.05
C VAL A 213 -15.41 11.97 15.76
N LEU A 214 -15.13 12.88 14.83
CA LEU A 214 -15.74 12.82 13.51
C LEU A 214 -15.02 11.75 12.68
N GLY A 215 -15.79 10.76 12.23
CA GLY A 215 -15.36 9.71 11.33
C GLY A 215 -15.85 9.94 9.92
N TYR A 216 -15.34 9.14 8.98
CA TYR A 216 -15.77 9.15 7.59
C TYR A 216 -16.21 7.75 7.16
N ASP A 217 -17.41 7.63 6.61
CA ASP A 217 -17.89 6.37 6.03
C ASP A 217 -17.68 6.40 4.52
N ALA A 218 -16.75 5.58 4.03
CA ALA A 218 -16.44 5.50 2.60
C ALA A 218 -17.59 4.97 1.73
N LYS A 219 -18.56 4.23 2.30
CA LYS A 219 -19.72 3.71 1.56
C LYS A 219 -20.75 4.80 1.34
N THR A 220 -21.06 5.57 2.38
CA THR A 220 -22.06 6.64 2.32
C THR A 220 -21.48 7.99 1.92
N LYS A 221 -20.15 8.13 1.95
CA LYS A 221 -19.38 9.37 1.72
C LYS A 221 -19.76 10.50 2.68
N ASN A 222 -20.27 10.13 3.86
CA ASN A 222 -20.73 11.05 4.88
C ASN A 222 -19.82 11.03 6.09
N LEU A 223 -19.81 12.15 6.80
CA LEU A 223 -19.17 12.25 8.10
C LEU A 223 -20.13 11.78 9.17
N THR A 224 -19.66 10.87 10.02
CA THR A 224 -20.46 10.28 11.08
C THR A 224 -19.66 10.26 12.38
N PRO A 225 -20.28 10.58 13.52
CA PRO A 225 -19.61 10.41 14.80
C PRO A 225 -19.14 8.96 14.98
N THR A 226 -17.91 8.78 15.44
CA THR A 226 -17.31 7.46 15.70
C THR A 226 -16.59 7.46 17.03
N ARG A 227 -16.61 6.32 17.73
CA ARG A 227 -15.94 6.16 19.02
C ARG A 227 -14.49 5.73 18.85
N VAL A 228 -13.60 6.31 19.65
CA VAL A 228 -12.20 5.88 19.76
C VAL A 228 -12.12 4.58 20.57
N LYS A 229 -11.65 3.50 19.94
CA LYS A 229 -11.44 2.19 20.58
C LYS A 229 -10.09 2.09 21.28
N LYS A 230 -9.07 2.74 20.72
CA LYS A 230 -7.69 2.65 21.20
C LYS A 230 -6.94 3.93 20.84
N VAL A 231 -6.05 4.34 21.73
CA VAL A 231 -5.06 5.39 21.49
C VAL A 231 -3.69 4.74 21.56
N ASP A 232 -2.97 4.72 20.44
CA ASP A 232 -1.60 4.24 20.36
C ASP A 232 -0.66 5.43 20.53
N ALA A 233 0.31 5.29 21.43
CA ALA A 233 1.31 6.30 21.70
C ALA A 233 2.71 5.67 21.69
N HIS A 234 3.64 6.37 21.04
CA HIS A 234 4.94 5.84 20.75
C HIS A 234 6.02 6.90 20.95
N ASN A 235 7.15 6.49 21.53
CA ASN A 235 8.29 7.35 21.79
C ASN A 235 9.50 6.87 20.99
N GLY A 236 10.24 7.80 20.39
CA GLY A 236 11.35 7.54 19.46
C GLY A 236 11.61 8.75 18.56
N ASP A 237 12.59 8.71 17.67
CA ASP A 237 12.82 9.79 16.71
C ASP A 237 12.04 9.50 15.42
N PHE A 238 10.99 10.29 15.17
CA PHE A 238 10.11 10.12 14.01
C PHE A 238 10.22 11.31 13.07
N THR A 239 10.36 11.04 11.77
CA THR A 239 10.29 12.06 10.72
C THR A 239 8.91 12.08 10.09
N LEU A 240 8.31 13.27 9.99
CA LEU A 240 6.99 13.45 9.41
C LEU A 240 7.09 13.93 7.96
N ALA A 241 6.37 13.26 7.07
CA ALA A 241 6.08 13.75 5.73
C ALA A 241 4.92 14.74 5.79
N GLY A 242 4.83 15.64 4.81
CA GLY A 242 3.77 16.63 4.75
C GLY A 242 3.27 16.90 3.34
N VAL A 243 1.96 17.14 3.24
CA VAL A 243 1.28 17.54 2.02
C VAL A 243 0.52 18.84 2.28
N TRP A 244 0.66 19.80 1.36
CA TRP A 244 -0.09 21.05 1.42
C TRP A 244 -1.31 20.95 0.52
N LEU A 245 -2.45 21.30 1.08
CA LEU A 245 -3.78 21.14 0.49
C LEU A 245 -4.40 22.49 0.22
N SER A 246 -4.92 22.68 -0.99
CA SER A 246 -5.69 23.86 -1.39
C SER A 246 -7.06 23.43 -1.93
N SER A 247 -8.09 24.21 -1.63
CA SER A 247 -9.45 23.98 -2.12
C SER A 247 -9.47 23.96 -3.66
N VAL A 248 -10.16 22.98 -4.27
CA VAL A 248 -10.33 22.93 -5.73
C VAL A 248 -11.22 24.06 -6.26
N ASN A 249 -12.06 24.64 -5.39
CA ASN A 249 -13.01 25.70 -5.74
C ASN A 249 -12.35 27.10 -5.77
N ASP A 250 -11.17 27.24 -5.16
CA ASP A 250 -10.40 28.50 -5.11
C ASP A 250 -9.75 28.85 -6.46
N LEU A 251 -9.84 27.95 -7.47
CA LEU A 251 -9.36 28.17 -8.84
C LEU A 251 -10.41 28.81 -9.76
N THR A 252 -11.57 29.20 -9.25
CA THR A 252 -12.58 29.93 -10.03
C THR A 252 -12.24 31.42 -10.08
N ALA A 253 -12.44 32.06 -11.24
CA ALA A 253 -12.01 33.43 -11.55
C ALA A 253 -12.81 34.55 -10.82
N ASP A 254 -13.09 34.38 -9.53
CA ASP A 254 -13.66 35.44 -8.69
C ASP A 254 -12.62 35.91 -7.67
N ASN A 255 -12.04 37.08 -7.94
CA ASN A 255 -11.03 37.74 -7.09
C ASN A 255 -11.58 38.24 -5.73
N ARG A 256 -12.75 37.78 -5.31
CA ARG A 256 -13.41 38.19 -4.05
C ARG A 256 -13.24 37.18 -2.92
N ASN A 257 -12.81 35.95 -3.22
CA ASN A 257 -12.41 35.01 -2.18
C ASN A 257 -10.92 35.18 -1.95
N ALA A 258 -10.54 35.64 -0.74
CA ALA A 258 -9.15 35.68 -0.31
C ALA A 258 -8.50 34.32 -0.60
N LEU A 259 -7.34 34.32 -1.29
CA LEU A 259 -6.55 33.13 -1.54
C LEU A 259 -6.31 32.42 -0.20
N THR A 260 -7.02 31.33 0.05
CA THR A 260 -6.87 30.56 1.29
C THR A 260 -5.47 29.97 1.30
N ALA A 261 -4.70 30.25 2.34
CA ALA A 261 -3.35 29.68 2.46
C ALA A 261 -3.45 28.14 2.44
N PRO A 262 -2.57 27.44 1.69
CA PRO A 262 -2.57 25.99 1.66
C PRO A 262 -2.42 25.42 3.08
N THR A 263 -3.25 24.45 3.42
CA THR A 263 -3.24 23.82 4.75
C THR A 263 -2.32 22.61 4.75
N LEU A 264 -1.48 22.46 5.77
CA LEU A 264 -0.58 21.32 5.92
C LEU A 264 -1.30 20.14 6.59
N LEU A 265 -1.22 18.97 5.98
CA LEU A 265 -1.41 17.68 6.65
C LEU A 265 -0.04 17.02 6.80
N GLU A 266 0.34 16.65 8.02
CA GLU A 266 1.59 15.96 8.32
C GLU A 266 1.34 14.66 9.08
N ALA A 267 2.10 13.62 8.75
CA ALA A 267 2.07 12.32 9.43
C ALA A 267 3.36 11.55 9.13
N THR A 268 3.55 10.37 9.72
CA THR A 268 4.57 9.43 9.26
C THR A 268 4.33 9.07 7.79
N ALA A 269 5.40 8.82 7.02
CA ALA A 269 5.30 8.60 5.57
C ALA A 269 4.38 7.42 5.20
N ASN A 270 4.30 6.38 6.04
CA ASN A 270 3.46 5.21 5.79
C ASN A 270 2.00 5.42 6.20
N HIS A 271 1.64 6.55 6.81
CA HIS A 271 0.29 6.78 7.33
C HIS A 271 -0.74 6.78 6.19
N PRO A 272 -1.80 5.95 6.25
CA PRO A 272 -2.77 5.85 5.17
C PRO A 272 -3.74 7.04 5.16
N VAL A 273 -3.87 7.67 4.01
CA VAL A 273 -4.84 8.74 3.73
C VAL A 273 -5.82 8.32 2.65
N LEU A 274 -7.00 8.95 2.65
CA LEU A 274 -7.99 8.75 1.62
C LEU A 274 -7.79 9.75 0.47
N THR A 275 -7.42 9.25 -0.70
CA THR A 275 -7.39 10.04 -1.95
C THR A 275 -8.57 9.68 -2.84
N ALA A 276 -8.78 10.45 -3.92
CA ALA A 276 -9.80 10.14 -4.93
C ALA A 276 -9.59 8.77 -5.62
N THR A 277 -8.36 8.23 -5.64
CA THR A 277 -8.06 6.89 -6.17
C THR A 277 -8.15 5.79 -5.11
N GLY A 278 -8.50 6.14 -3.87
CA GLY A 278 -8.62 5.23 -2.75
C GLY A 278 -7.55 5.46 -1.69
N ARG A 279 -7.22 4.40 -0.95
CA ARG A 279 -6.21 4.43 0.09
C ARG A 279 -4.80 4.60 -0.50
N LYS A 280 -4.00 5.48 0.09
CA LYS A 280 -2.58 5.66 -0.24
C LYS A 280 -1.77 6.08 0.98
N ALA A 281 -0.50 5.72 1.07
CA ALA A 281 0.40 6.20 2.13
C ALA A 281 0.75 7.69 1.91
N LEU A 282 0.81 8.49 2.97
CA LEU A 282 1.05 9.94 2.88
C LEU A 282 2.34 10.28 2.11
N GLY A 283 3.39 9.50 2.29
CA GLY A 283 4.68 9.68 1.62
C GLY A 283 4.68 9.32 0.13
N GLU A 284 3.64 8.63 -0.35
CA GLU A 284 3.43 8.28 -1.76
C GLU A 284 2.44 9.22 -2.45
N VAL A 285 1.81 10.14 -1.71
CA VAL A 285 0.92 11.15 -2.28
C VAL A 285 1.73 12.10 -3.16
N GLU A 286 1.20 12.37 -4.35
CA GLU A 286 1.85 13.22 -5.34
C GLU A 286 1.12 14.57 -5.49
N ALA A 287 1.85 15.58 -5.96
CA ALA A 287 1.25 16.86 -6.30
C ALA A 287 0.21 16.68 -7.41
N GLY A 288 -0.97 17.26 -7.22
CA GLY A 288 -2.10 17.13 -8.13
C GLY A 288 -3.19 16.17 -7.67
N GLU A 289 -2.89 15.29 -6.71
CA GLU A 289 -3.89 14.38 -6.16
C GLU A 289 -4.94 15.10 -5.31
N ILE A 290 -6.08 14.45 -5.10
CA ILE A 290 -7.20 14.98 -4.34
C ILE A 290 -7.35 14.22 -3.02
N LEU A 291 -7.34 14.96 -1.92
CA LEU A 291 -7.73 14.50 -0.59
C LEU A 291 -9.06 15.17 -0.19
N TYR A 292 -9.70 14.62 0.84
CA TYR A 292 -11.00 15.07 1.32
C TYR A 292 -10.85 15.78 2.67
N ARG A 293 -11.34 17.01 2.76
CA ARG A 293 -11.38 17.77 4.02
C ARG A 293 -12.81 18.08 4.43
N TYR A 294 -13.07 18.09 5.73
CA TYR A 294 -14.33 18.54 6.31
C TYR A 294 -14.60 19.99 5.95
N ASP A 295 -15.84 20.24 5.56
CA ASP A 295 -16.38 21.57 5.38
C ASP A 295 -17.52 21.76 6.39
N ALA A 296 -17.27 22.61 7.39
CA ALA A 296 -18.22 22.93 8.44
C ALA A 296 -19.52 23.56 7.90
N THR A 297 -19.48 24.18 6.72
CA THR A 297 -20.64 24.84 6.09
C THR A 297 -21.64 23.82 5.57
N THR A 298 -21.13 22.74 4.97
CA THR A 298 -21.94 21.69 4.34
C THR A 298 -22.09 20.46 5.22
N THR A 299 -21.38 20.40 6.35
CA THR A 299 -21.25 19.22 7.23
C THR A 299 -20.77 17.96 6.49
N GLY A 300 -20.14 18.15 5.33
CA GLY A 300 -19.67 17.10 4.43
C GLY A 300 -18.17 17.19 4.19
N VAL A 301 -17.70 16.55 3.12
CA VAL A 301 -16.31 16.64 2.67
C VAL A 301 -16.19 17.41 1.36
N SER A 302 -15.19 18.26 1.29
CA SER A 302 -14.78 19.02 0.12
C SER A 302 -13.47 18.50 -0.42
N ALA A 303 -13.33 18.53 -1.74
CA ALA A 303 -12.11 18.10 -2.42
C ALA A 303 -11.01 19.17 -2.29
N TYR A 304 -9.82 18.74 -1.88
CA TYR A 304 -8.63 19.56 -1.79
C TYR A 304 -7.52 18.95 -2.63
N LYS A 305 -6.90 19.78 -3.46
CA LYS A 305 -5.77 19.40 -4.31
C LYS A 305 -4.46 19.54 -3.55
N VAL A 306 -3.59 18.54 -3.67
CA VAL A 306 -2.22 18.58 -3.18
C VAL A 306 -1.42 19.52 -4.07
N VAL A 307 -0.94 20.63 -3.50
CA VAL A 307 -0.17 21.65 -4.24
C VAL A 307 1.33 21.55 -3.99
N ARG A 308 1.73 20.92 -2.88
CA ARG A 308 3.14 20.68 -2.52
C ARG A 308 3.24 19.43 -1.65
N VAL A 309 4.34 18.72 -1.79
CA VAL A 309 4.70 17.54 -0.99
C VAL A 309 6.11 17.72 -0.43
N GLU A 310 6.35 17.22 0.77
CA GLU A 310 7.66 17.27 1.41
C GLU A 310 7.91 15.99 2.22
N LYS A 311 9.03 15.33 1.95
CA LYS A 311 9.36 14.03 2.57
C LYS A 311 9.72 14.15 4.05
N SER A 312 10.09 15.34 4.50
CA SER A 312 10.53 15.61 5.87
C SER A 312 10.22 17.06 6.23
N VAL A 313 9.09 17.30 6.89
CA VAL A 313 8.71 18.64 7.37
C VAL A 313 9.35 18.94 8.72
N ARG A 314 9.27 17.98 9.65
CA ARG A 314 9.88 18.06 10.98
C ARG A 314 10.06 16.68 11.60
N SER A 315 10.86 16.62 12.67
CA SER A 315 11.01 15.43 13.49
C SER A 315 10.39 15.63 14.87
N VAL A 316 9.78 14.58 15.42
CA VAL A 316 9.12 14.60 16.73
C VAL A 316 9.53 13.38 17.55
N LYS A 317 9.50 13.53 18.89
CA LYS A 317 9.89 12.45 19.82
C LYS A 317 8.76 11.49 20.18
N ASN A 318 7.53 11.98 20.06
CA ASN A 318 6.33 11.24 20.42
C ASN A 318 5.38 11.30 19.23
N VAL A 319 4.73 10.18 18.93
CA VAL A 319 3.71 10.11 17.89
C VAL A 319 2.51 9.32 18.38
N TYR A 320 1.35 9.62 17.81
CA TYR A 320 0.06 9.09 18.25
C TYR A 320 -0.76 8.57 17.07
N ASN A 321 -1.60 7.58 17.32
CA ASN A 321 -2.63 7.12 16.39
C ASN A 321 -3.92 6.78 17.14
N LEU A 322 -5.05 6.92 16.47
CA LEU A 322 -6.35 6.50 16.99
C LEU A 322 -6.84 5.30 16.18
N SER A 323 -7.38 4.28 16.85
CA SER A 323 -8.24 3.28 16.20
C SER A 323 -9.70 3.61 16.51
N THR A 324 -10.57 3.68 15.51
CA THR A 324 -11.98 4.06 15.68
C THR A 324 -12.95 2.93 15.30
N GLU A 325 -14.25 3.12 15.54
CA GLU A 325 -15.27 2.18 15.07
C GLU A 325 -15.45 2.18 13.55
N SER A 326 -15.29 3.34 12.92
CA SER A 326 -15.44 3.51 11.46
C SER A 326 -14.21 3.12 10.66
N GLY A 327 -13.01 3.08 11.27
CA GLY A 327 -11.74 2.88 10.57
C GLY A 327 -11.17 4.16 9.93
N ALA A 328 -11.84 5.30 10.09
CA ALA A 328 -11.41 6.58 9.55
C ALA A 328 -11.82 7.72 10.48
N TYR A 329 -10.98 8.75 10.57
CA TYR A 329 -11.19 9.94 11.39
C TYR A 329 -10.53 11.15 10.73
N LEU A 330 -10.63 12.31 11.37
CA LEU A 330 -10.15 13.56 10.79
C LEU A 330 -8.99 14.15 11.59
N ILE A 331 -7.91 14.48 10.88
CA ILE A 331 -6.75 15.23 11.37
C ILE A 331 -6.59 16.50 10.55
N GLY A 332 -6.56 17.67 11.21
CA GLY A 332 -6.54 18.96 10.51
C GLY A 332 -7.71 19.07 9.54
N GLU A 333 -8.88 18.57 9.96
CA GLU A 333 -10.09 18.47 9.15
C GLU A 333 -9.93 17.55 7.92
N THR A 334 -8.81 16.85 7.74
CA THR A 334 -8.56 15.98 6.59
C THR A 334 -8.86 14.54 6.93
N VAL A 335 -9.52 13.81 6.03
CA VAL A 335 -9.88 12.40 6.22
C VAL A 335 -8.62 11.52 6.17
N VAL A 336 -8.37 10.80 7.26
CA VAL A 336 -7.27 9.85 7.43
C VAL A 336 -7.82 8.49 7.87
N LEU A 337 -7.05 7.42 7.63
CA LEU A 337 -7.44 6.05 7.95
C LEU A 337 -6.66 5.58 9.18
N ASP A 338 -7.29 4.82 10.09
CA ASP A 338 -6.61 4.42 11.33
C ASP A 338 -5.54 3.34 11.14
N LYS A 339 -5.72 2.50 10.12
CA LYS A 339 -4.81 1.44 9.69
C LYS A 339 -4.99 1.16 8.24
#